data_AF-A0A937RJ34-F1
#
_entry.id   AF-A0A937RJ34-F1
#
_cell.length_a   1.000
_cell.length_b   1.000
_cell.length_c   1.000
_cell.angle_alpha   90.00
_cell.angle_beta   90.00
_cell.angle_gamma   90.00
#
_symmetry.space_group_name_H-M   'P 1'
#
loop_
_entity.id
_entity.type
_entity.pdbx_description
1 polymer ?
#
loop_
_entity_poly.entity_id
_entity_poly.type
_entity_poly.pdbx_seq_one_letter_code
_entity_poly.pdbx_strand_id
1 'polypeptide(L)' 'MSLLSSLVTGLDDDTRSRTLDLIARSVAEERAAAAEGNQRRAADVGTRSRRSRDSSARR' A
#
# COMPACT_ATOMS: atom_id res chain seq x y z
N MET A 1 -5.29 -6.13 16.07
CA MET A 1 -5.34 -4.68 15.80
C MET A 1 -5.43 -4.46 14.30
N SER A 2 -6.21 -3.49 13.84
CA SER A 2 -6.32 -3.15 12.42
C SER A 2 -5.20 -2.19 12.00
N LEU A 3 -4.81 -2.19 10.72
CA LEU A 3 -3.85 -1.20 10.19
C LEU A 3 -4.31 0.23 10.45
N LEU A 4 -5.61 0.50 10.28
CA LEU A 4 -6.18 1.82 10.53
C LEU A 4 -5.98 2.24 12.00
N SER A 5 -6.19 1.32 12.95
CA SER A 5 -5.92 1.59 14.37
C SER A 5 -4.44 1.84 14.65
N SER A 6 -3.54 1.15 13.94
CA SER A 6 -2.09 1.35 14.06
C SER A 6 -1.65 2.74 13.57
N LEU A 7 -2.20 3.18 12.42
CA LEU A 7 -1.87 4.48 11.81
C LEU A 7 -2.29 5.68 12.65
N VAL A 8 -3.35 5.54 13.44
CA VAL A 8 -3.87 6.64 14.29
C VAL A 8 -3.49 6.47 15.76
N THR A 9 -2.64 5.51 16.09
CA THR A 9 -2.19 5.31 17.47
C THR A 9 -1.31 6.49 17.91
N GLY A 10 -1.61 7.07 19.07
CA GLY A 10 -0.85 8.18 19.65
C GLY A 10 -1.22 9.57 19.12
N LEU A 11 -2.23 9.66 18.24
CA LEU A 11 -2.84 10.93 17.86
C LEU A 11 -3.88 11.35 18.91
N ASP A 12 -3.99 12.66 19.12
CA ASP A 12 -5.13 13.25 19.84
C ASP A 12 -6.43 13.08 19.03
N ASP A 13 -7.58 13.22 19.70
CA ASP A 13 -8.88 12.91 19.11
C ASP A 13 -9.22 13.80 17.90
N ASP A 14 -8.82 15.08 17.92
CA ASP A 14 -9.07 16.01 16.81
C ASP A 14 -8.23 15.63 15.58
N THR A 15 -6.93 15.39 15.79
CA THR A 15 -6.01 14.94 14.73
C THR A 15 -6.42 13.57 14.21
N ARG A 16 -6.88 12.66 15.08
CA ARG A 16 -7.39 11.35 14.70
C ARG A 16 -8.61 11.47 13.81
N SER A 17 -9.61 12.25 14.19
CA SER A 17 -10.83 12.44 13.38
C SER A 17 -10.47 13.00 12.01
N ARG A 18 -9.67 14.07 11.98
CA ARG A 18 -9.23 14.69 10.72
C ARG A 18 -8.44 13.73 9.83
N THR A 19 -7.58 12.90 10.41
CA THR A 19 -6.79 11.91 9.69
C THR A 19 -7.67 10.81 9.10
N LEU A 20 -8.66 10.35 9.85
CA LEU A 20 -9.63 9.36 9.37
C LEU A 20 -10.47 9.90 8.21
N ASP A 21 -10.90 11.16 8.28
CA ASP A 21 -11.63 11.81 7.20
C ASP A 21 -10.80 11.93 5.92
N LEU A 22 -9.52 12.29 6.06
CA LEU A 22 -8.59 12.36 4.92
C LEU A 22 -8.38 10.98 4.28
N ILE A 23 -8.20 9.94 5.08
CA ILE A 23 -8.05 8.56 4.58
C ILE A 23 -9.33 8.12 3.86
N ALA A 24 -10.50 8.34 4.47
CA ALA A 24 -11.78 7.95 3.88
C ALA A 24 -12.01 8.63 2.52
N ARG A 25 -11.71 9.94 2.45
CA ARG A 25 -11.80 10.71 1.20
C ARG A 25 -10.84 10.18 0.13
N SER A 26 -9.57 9.97 0.48
CA SER A 26 -8.56 9.44 -0.45
C SER A 26 -8.95 8.06 -1.00
N VAL A 27 -9.45 7.16 -0.14
CA VAL A 27 -9.94 5.83 -0.56
C VAL A 27 -11.15 5.94 -1.49
N ALA A 28 -12.07 6.87 -1.23
CA ALA A 28 -13.22 7.09 -2.10
C ALA A 28 -12.81 7.62 -3.47
N GLU A 29 -11.88 8.59 -3.51
CA GLU A 29 -11.30 9.14 -4.74
C GLU A 29 -10.55 8.06 -5.53
N GLU A 30 -9.74 7.25 -4.87
CA GLU A 30 -9.02 6.14 -5.51
C GLU A 30 -9.98 5.07 -6.06
N ARG A 31 -11.07 4.76 -5.36
CA ARG A 31 -12.10 3.83 -5.83
C ARG A 31 -12.85 4.37 -7.05
N ALA A 32 -13.18 5.67 -7.05
CA ALA A 32 -13.81 6.32 -8.19
C ALA A 32 -12.87 6.28 -9.41
N ALA A 33 -11.61 6.65 -9.23
CA ALA A 33 -10.60 6.59 -10.29
C ALA A 33 -10.33 5.15 -10.79
N ALA A 34 -10.34 4.17 -9.89
CA ALA A 34 -10.14 2.75 -10.24
C ALA A 34 -11.35 2.15 -10.98
N ALA A 35 -12.57 2.62 -10.68
CA ALA A 35 -13.76 2.24 -11.43
C ALA A 35 -13.70 2.71 -12.89
N GLU A 36 -13.02 3.83 -13.16
CA GLU A 36 -12.81 4.39 -14.49
C GLU A 36 -11.67 3.72 -15.28
N GLY A 37 -10.81 2.93 -14.64
CA GLY A 37 -9.73 2.22 -15.32
C GLY A 37 -8.95 1.31 -14.39
N ASN A 38 -9.20 0.00 -14.52
CA ASN A 38 -8.45 -1.05 -13.83
C ASN A 38 -7.00 -1.17 -14.38
N GLN A 39 -6.21 -0.10 -14.24
CA GLN A 39 -4.77 -0.14 -14.40
C GLN A 39 -4.19 0.07 -13.02
N ARG A 40 -4.03 -1.06 -12.30
CA ARG A 40 -3.04 -1.18 -11.24
C ARG A 40 -1.72 -0.67 -11.84
N ARG A 41 -1.38 0.60 -11.61
CA ARG A 41 -0.01 1.07 -11.83
C ARG A 41 0.82 0.17 -10.94
N ALA A 42 1.52 -0.78 -11.56
CA ALA A 42 2.50 -1.56 -10.85
C ALA A 42 3.38 -0.53 -10.15
N ALA A 43 3.37 -0.52 -8.81
CA ALA A 43 4.36 0.22 -8.06
C ALA A 43 5.70 -0.18 -8.68
N ASP A 44 6.57 0.79 -8.98
CA ASP A 44 7.92 0.52 -9.48
C ASP A 44 8.74 -0.08 -8.33
N VAL A 45 8.38 -1.31 -7.95
CA VAL A 45 9.15 -2.18 -7.09
C VAL A 45 10.24 -2.73 -7.99
N GLY A 46 11.31 -1.94 -8.11
CA GLY A 46 12.49 -2.24 -8.92
C GLY A 46 12.84 -3.73 -8.87
N THR A 47 13.21 -4.27 -10.04
CA THR A 47 13.35 -5.71 -10.25
C THR A 47 14.25 -6.36 -9.20
N ARG A 48 13.66 -7.03 -8.21
CA ARG A 48 14.41 -7.83 -7.24
C ARG A 48 14.91 -9.08 -7.96
N SER A 49 16.01 -8.93 -8.71
CA SER A 49 16.71 -10.01 -9.37
C SER A 49 17.23 -10.99 -8.32
N ARG A 50 16.48 -12.08 -8.11
CA ARG A 50 16.99 -13.24 -7.39
C ARG A 50 17.98 -13.92 -8.34
N ARG A 51 19.27 -13.70 -8.11
CA ARG A 51 20.33 -14.55 -8.67
C ARG A 51 20.05 -15.98 -8.20
N SER A 52 19.44 -16.80 -9.08
CA SER A 52 19.46 -18.24 -8.89
C SER A 52 20.93 -18.66 -8.95
N ARG A 53 21.49 -19.05 -7.81
CA ARG A 53 22.78 -19.73 -7.80
C ARG A 53 22.58 -21.01 -8.59
N ASP A 54 23.15 -21.02 -9.79
CA ASP A 54 23.28 -22.21 -10.61
C ASP A 54 23.99 -23.27 -9.76
N SER A 55 23.23 -24.25 -9.28
CA SER A 55 23.77 -25.45 -8.66
C SER A 55 23.95 -26.53 -9.74
N SER A 56 24.54 -26.17 -10.89
CA SER A 56 25.17 -27.13 -11.79
C SER A 56 26.63 -27.36 -11.37
N ALA A 57 26.80 -27.79 -10.12
CA ALA A 57 28.00 -28.45 -9.64
C ALA A 57 27.63 -29.91 -9.36
N ARG A 58 27.53 -30.72 -10.43
CA ARG A 58 27.56 -32.20 -10.39
C ARG A 58 27.56 -32.76 -11.82
N ARG A 59 28.76 -32.94 -12.38
CA ARG A 59 29.18 -34.21 -12.99
C ARG A 59 30.67 -34.16 -13.31
#